data_AF-A0A2D7EVH0-F1
#
_entry.id   AF-A0A2D7EVH0-F1
#
_cell.length_a   1.000
_cell.length_b   1.000
_cell.length_c   1.000
_cell.angle_alpha   90.00
_cell.angle_beta   90.00
_cell.angle_gamma   90.00
#
_symmetry.space_group_name_H-M   'P 1'
#
loop_
_entity.id
_entity.type
_entity.pdbx_description
1 polymer ?
#
loop_
_entity_poly.entity_id
_entity_poly.type
_entity_poly.pdbx_seq_one_letter_code
_entity_poly.pdbx_strand_id
1 'polypeptide(L)'
;MKLILFWKLFVSTLDLNERLPLEVTYMAGSRKDRNIRVNTGKRKASPAPAPTSWSRPAEGREKVQPANKKAEQKSSPRRENNQRRNDRRGRNNQHRGRQNNRGQRQTPKSPLMEENWARVIDHDQTKNEVIAVSEGKLLLCRLKPKPQTSPLLTTARVYIGTDEEQREHIDSVLGMTNLGRVANHVKADLPLVVQIFIEENEHHFISAFFNVAGNMSLKQHAFELLSGVGNKKAMQMVEARGSSGFESLAALNEACNIDAGELLAKRFLSEIEDRNIQPRLLDLLLPVKA
;
A
#
# COMPACT_ATOMS: atom_id res chain seq x y z
N MET A 1 45.44 -8.67 -5.68
CA MET A 1 45.32 -9.87 -4.81
C MET A 1 45.85 -9.58 -3.39
N LYS A 2 45.24 -8.64 -2.64
CA LYS A 2 45.60 -8.32 -1.25
C LYS A 2 44.39 -7.81 -0.44
N LEU A 3 43.22 -8.41 -0.60
CA LEU A 3 42.02 -8.00 0.14
C LEU A 3 41.11 -9.17 0.61
N ILE A 4 41.64 -10.40 0.64
CA ILE A 4 40.88 -11.61 1.00
C ILE A 4 41.41 -12.25 2.32
N LEU A 5 42.44 -11.66 2.92
CA LEU A 5 43.12 -12.21 4.11
C LEU A 5 42.69 -11.57 5.45
N PHE A 6 41.78 -10.59 5.45
CA PHE A 6 41.39 -9.88 6.68
C PHE A 6 40.09 -10.38 7.33
N TRP A 7 39.36 -11.30 6.69
CA TRP A 7 38.08 -11.82 7.20
C TRP A 7 38.13 -13.28 7.68
N LYS A 8 39.30 -13.93 7.56
CA LYS A 8 39.51 -15.32 8.01
C LYS A 8 40.16 -15.46 9.40
N LEU A 9 40.38 -14.35 10.11
CA LEU A 9 41.01 -14.35 11.44
C LEU A 9 40.08 -13.96 12.60
N PHE A 10 38.79 -13.72 12.36
CA PHE A 10 37.86 -13.30 13.42
C PHE A 10 36.84 -14.38 13.84
N VAL A 11 36.90 -15.57 13.24
CA VAL A 11 36.04 -16.71 13.60
C VAL A 11 36.92 -17.92 13.92
N SER A 12 37.58 -17.87 15.07
CA SER A 12 38.04 -19.03 15.84
C SER A 12 38.95 -18.54 16.96
N THR A 13 38.41 -18.37 18.17
CA THR A 13 39.00 -18.94 19.39
C THR A 13 38.15 -18.62 20.63
N LEU A 14 37.72 -19.71 21.31
CA LEU A 14 37.67 -19.89 22.77
C LEU A 14 36.61 -19.05 23.51
N ASP A 15 35.45 -19.59 23.88
CA ASP A 15 35.24 -20.67 24.87
C ASP A 15 36.10 -20.52 26.12
N LEU A 16 35.51 -19.91 27.16
CA LEU A 16 35.94 -20.02 28.55
C LEU A 16 34.74 -19.79 29.47
N ASN A 17 34.12 -20.94 29.73
CA ASN A 17 33.35 -21.32 30.89
C ASN A 17 33.87 -20.70 32.20
N GLU A 18 33.10 -19.82 32.84
CA GLU A 18 33.24 -19.52 34.27
C GLU A 18 31.87 -19.57 34.97
N ARG A 19 31.88 -20.36 36.03
CA ARG A 19 30.75 -20.86 36.81
C ARG A 19 30.87 -20.27 38.21
N LEU A 20 29.72 -20.04 38.85
CA LEU A 20 29.45 -19.85 40.30
C LEU A 20 29.38 -18.39 40.82
N PRO A 21 28.66 -18.14 41.94
CA PRO A 21 27.47 -18.82 42.48
C PRO A 21 26.30 -17.88 42.83
N LEU A 22 25.14 -18.52 43.01
CA LEU A 22 23.90 -17.97 43.52
C LEU A 22 24.03 -17.56 44.99
N GLU A 23 23.77 -16.30 45.33
CA GLU A 23 23.31 -15.92 46.66
C GLU A 23 21.83 -15.50 46.59
N VAL A 24 21.03 -16.27 47.34
CA VAL A 24 19.62 -16.01 47.59
C VAL A 24 19.54 -15.23 48.90
N THR A 25 19.37 -13.91 48.81
CA THR A 25 19.11 -13.07 49.99
C THR A 25 17.62 -12.76 50.06
N TYR A 26 16.92 -13.52 50.91
CA TYR A 26 15.57 -13.17 51.37
C TYR A 26 15.69 -11.97 52.31
N MET A 27 15.12 -10.82 51.92
CA MET A 27 14.81 -9.73 52.83
C MET A 27 13.32 -9.39 52.72
N ALA A 28 12.63 -9.73 53.79
CA ALA A 28 11.24 -9.38 54.03
C ALA A 28 11.10 -7.89 54.38
N GLY A 29 9.98 -7.31 53.98
CA GLY A 29 9.36 -6.21 54.69
C GLY A 29 9.72 -4.79 54.24
N SER A 30 8.82 -4.18 53.47
CA SER A 30 8.26 -2.86 53.81
C SER A 30 7.14 -2.52 52.83
N ARG A 31 5.90 -2.76 53.28
CA ARG A 31 4.68 -2.26 52.63
C ARG A 31 4.72 -0.72 52.71
N LYS A 32 4.99 -0.07 51.57
CA LYS A 32 4.81 1.38 51.44
C LYS A 32 3.32 1.65 51.22
N ASP A 33 2.65 2.00 52.30
CA ASP A 33 1.28 2.53 52.28
C ASP A 33 1.23 3.78 51.41
N ARG A 34 0.57 3.67 50.25
CA ARG A 34 0.23 4.82 49.43
C ARG A 34 -0.97 5.52 50.07
N ASN A 35 -0.69 6.56 50.84
CA ASN A 35 -1.69 7.48 51.37
C ASN A 35 -2.26 8.32 50.21
N ILE A 36 -3.27 7.78 49.51
CA ILE A 36 -4.03 8.50 48.48
C ILE A 36 -5.03 9.39 49.21
N ARG A 37 -4.74 10.69 49.33
CA ARG A 37 -5.74 11.70 49.69
C ARG A 37 -6.74 11.83 48.54
N VAL A 38 -7.87 11.15 48.68
CA VAL A 38 -9.05 11.35 47.81
C VAL A 38 -9.68 12.68 48.20
N ASN A 39 -9.61 13.66 47.30
CA ASN A 39 -10.32 14.93 47.47
C ASN A 39 -11.82 14.66 47.34
N THR A 40 -12.56 14.72 48.45
CA THR A 40 -14.02 14.66 48.49
C THR A 40 -14.61 15.96 47.93
N GLY A 41 -14.63 16.07 46.60
CA GLY A 41 -15.41 17.06 45.87
C GLY A 41 -16.91 16.75 45.98
N LYS A 42 -17.70 17.78 46.29
CA LYS A 42 -19.17 17.75 46.45
C LYS A 42 -19.87 16.92 45.36
N ARG A 43 -20.51 15.82 45.76
CA ARG A 43 -21.47 15.09 44.92
C ARG A 43 -22.71 15.99 44.72
N LYS A 44 -22.98 16.40 43.48
CA LYS A 44 -24.31 16.89 43.10
C LYS A 44 -25.27 15.70 43.12
N ALA A 45 -26.36 15.83 43.86
CA ALA A 45 -27.41 14.82 43.89
C ALA A 45 -28.07 14.70 42.50
N SER A 46 -28.08 13.49 41.95
CA SER A 46 -28.94 13.14 40.82
C SER A 46 -30.37 12.91 41.33
N PRO A 47 -31.42 13.42 40.65
CA PRO A 47 -32.79 13.14 41.05
C PRO A 47 -33.13 11.65 40.84
N ALA A 48 -33.98 11.12 41.72
CA ALA A 48 -34.37 9.71 41.79
C ALA A 48 -34.98 9.18 40.47
N PRO A 49 -34.83 7.87 40.17
CA PRO A 49 -35.46 7.27 39.00
C PRO A 49 -36.99 7.24 39.19
N ALA A 50 -37.72 7.77 38.21
CA ALA A 50 -39.17 7.67 38.15
C ALA A 50 -39.61 6.18 38.05
N PRO A 51 -40.74 5.79 38.67
CA PRO A 51 -41.25 4.43 38.57
C PRO A 51 -41.60 4.09 37.12
N THR A 52 -41.22 2.88 36.70
CA THR A 52 -41.51 2.27 35.40
C THR A 52 -43.00 2.29 35.11
N SER A 53 -43.43 3.19 34.24
CA SER A 53 -44.77 3.21 33.65
C SER A 53 -44.78 2.33 32.40
N TRP A 54 -45.40 1.16 32.48
CA TRP A 54 -45.71 0.32 31.33
C TRP A 54 -46.59 1.09 30.32
N SER A 55 -46.14 1.22 29.07
CA SER A 55 -46.94 1.84 28.01
C SER A 55 -48.15 0.98 27.65
N ARG A 56 -49.30 1.62 27.39
CA ARG A 56 -50.56 0.98 26.98
C ARG A 56 -50.41 0.17 25.67
N PRO A 57 -51.22 -0.89 25.45
CA PRO A 57 -51.24 -1.64 24.20
C PRO A 57 -51.64 -0.75 23.01
N ALA A 58 -51.16 -1.10 21.82
CA ALA A 58 -51.35 -0.33 20.60
C ALA A 58 -52.82 -0.33 20.15
N GLU A 59 -53.58 0.69 20.56
CA GLU A 59 -54.87 1.02 19.95
C GLU A 59 -54.63 1.92 18.72
N GLY A 60 -55.02 1.41 17.55
CA GLY A 60 -55.46 2.23 16.41
C GLY A 60 -54.42 3.10 15.72
N ARG A 61 -53.70 2.55 14.74
CA ARG A 61 -53.03 3.36 13.71
C ARG A 61 -54.11 4.12 12.92
N GLU A 62 -54.17 5.44 13.05
CA GLU A 62 -54.90 6.28 12.09
C GLU A 62 -54.37 5.98 10.67
N LYS A 63 -55.28 5.64 9.76
CA LYS A 63 -54.94 5.44 8.35
C LYS A 63 -54.56 6.78 7.74
N VAL A 64 -53.26 7.03 7.65
CA VAL A 64 -52.73 8.09 6.78
C VAL A 64 -53.12 7.75 5.35
N GLN A 65 -53.90 8.64 4.75
CA GLN A 65 -54.38 8.53 3.37
C GLN A 65 -53.18 8.55 2.41
N PRO A 66 -53.08 7.62 1.44
CA PRO A 66 -52.03 7.70 0.43
C PRO A 66 -52.25 8.92 -0.46
N ALA A 67 -51.22 9.74 -0.59
CA ALA A 67 -51.20 10.90 -1.46
C ALA A 67 -51.57 10.52 -2.92
N ASN A 68 -52.37 11.38 -3.53
CA ASN A 68 -52.87 11.28 -4.90
C ASN A 68 -51.81 10.83 -5.90
N LYS A 69 -52.02 9.64 -6.49
CA LYS A 69 -51.44 9.27 -7.78
C LYS A 69 -51.98 10.24 -8.83
N LYS A 70 -51.10 11.05 -9.42
CA LYS A 70 -51.40 11.75 -10.67
C LYS A 70 -51.71 10.71 -11.75
N ALA A 71 -52.78 10.98 -12.47
CA ALA A 71 -53.45 10.10 -13.42
C ALA A 71 -52.54 9.60 -14.56
N GLU A 72 -52.76 8.34 -14.92
CA GLU A 72 -52.34 7.71 -16.18
C GLU A 72 -52.89 8.50 -17.37
N GLN A 73 -51.98 8.97 -18.24
CA GLN A 73 -52.35 9.42 -19.58
C GLN A 73 -52.40 8.23 -20.52
N LYS A 74 -53.58 8.05 -21.11
CA LYS A 74 -53.93 7.03 -22.08
C LYS A 74 -53.03 7.07 -23.32
N SER A 75 -52.77 5.87 -23.81
CA SER A 75 -52.16 5.47 -25.08
C SER A 75 -52.45 6.38 -26.29
N SER A 76 -51.38 6.77 -26.99
CA SER A 76 -51.43 7.23 -28.39
C SER A 76 -51.09 6.04 -29.31
N PRO A 77 -51.85 5.79 -30.39
CA PRO A 77 -51.59 4.66 -31.29
C PRO A 77 -50.33 4.89 -32.13
N ARG A 78 -49.47 3.87 -32.14
CA ARG A 78 -48.27 3.76 -32.98
C ARG A 78 -48.71 3.67 -34.45
N ARG A 79 -48.52 4.75 -35.22
CA ARG A 79 -48.69 4.74 -36.68
C ARG A 79 -47.58 3.91 -37.32
N GLU A 80 -47.96 2.76 -37.83
CA GLU A 80 -47.15 1.89 -38.67
C GLU A 80 -47.12 2.48 -40.09
N ASN A 81 -46.05 3.19 -40.44
CA ASN A 81 -45.89 3.74 -41.79
C ASN A 81 -45.15 2.72 -42.67
N ASN A 82 -45.92 1.83 -43.27
CA ASN A 82 -45.46 0.90 -44.29
C ASN A 82 -45.51 1.62 -45.65
N GLN A 83 -44.43 2.33 -46.00
CA GLN A 83 -44.26 2.86 -47.35
C GLN A 83 -43.04 2.22 -48.01
N ARG A 84 -43.36 1.19 -48.80
CA ARG A 84 -42.56 0.72 -49.92
C ARG A 84 -42.31 1.91 -50.86
N ARG A 85 -41.06 2.37 -50.96
CA ARG A 85 -40.60 3.14 -52.13
C ARG A 85 -39.48 2.37 -52.81
N ASN A 86 -39.93 1.72 -53.88
CA ASN A 86 -39.14 1.15 -54.94
C ASN A 86 -38.64 2.32 -55.78
N ASP A 87 -37.35 2.65 -55.73
CA ASP A 87 -36.72 3.54 -56.72
C ASP A 87 -35.33 3.01 -57.07
N ARG A 88 -35.32 2.26 -58.18
CA ARG A 88 -34.16 2.07 -59.05
C ARG A 88 -33.73 3.44 -59.55
N ARG A 89 -32.49 3.88 -59.28
CA ARG A 89 -31.71 4.77 -60.15
C ARG A 89 -30.29 4.95 -59.64
N GLY A 90 -29.33 4.84 -60.55
CA GLY A 90 -28.04 5.52 -60.41
C GLY A 90 -26.88 4.67 -59.93
N ARG A 91 -26.49 3.68 -60.73
CA ARG A 91 -25.10 3.22 -60.85
C ARG A 91 -24.25 4.45 -61.20
N ASN A 92 -23.62 5.08 -60.22
CA ASN A 92 -22.51 6.00 -60.48
C ASN A 92 -21.28 5.53 -59.69
N ASN A 93 -20.42 4.85 -60.44
CA ASN A 93 -19.12 4.37 -60.05
C ASN A 93 -18.19 5.58 -59.92
N GLN A 94 -18.17 6.23 -58.75
CA GLN A 94 -17.07 7.12 -58.38
C GLN A 94 -16.17 6.38 -57.39
N HIS A 95 -15.16 5.75 -57.97
CA HIS A 95 -13.89 5.44 -57.33
C HIS A 95 -13.31 6.72 -56.72
N ARG A 96 -13.79 7.12 -55.54
CA ARG A 96 -12.97 7.89 -54.61
C ARG A 96 -12.14 6.87 -53.87
N GLY A 97 -10.89 6.75 -54.30
CA GLY A 97 -9.86 6.02 -53.58
C GLY A 97 -9.88 6.48 -52.13
N ARG A 98 -10.48 5.65 -51.27
CA ARG A 98 -10.37 5.78 -49.84
C ARG A 98 -8.95 5.35 -49.52
N GLN A 99 -8.03 6.29 -49.72
CA GLN A 99 -6.66 6.20 -49.21
C GLN A 99 -6.80 5.74 -47.77
N ASN A 100 -6.33 4.52 -47.53
CA ASN A 100 -6.16 3.94 -46.21
C ASN A 100 -5.13 4.79 -45.47
N ASN A 101 -5.51 5.98 -45.04
CA ASN A 101 -4.83 6.70 -43.99
C ASN A 101 -5.22 6.02 -42.68
N ARG A 102 -4.80 4.76 -42.52
CA ARG A 102 -4.60 4.16 -41.21
C ARG A 102 -3.39 4.90 -40.63
N GLY A 103 -3.60 6.14 -40.22
CA GLY A 103 -2.65 6.84 -39.36
C GLY A 103 -2.31 5.86 -38.26
N GLN A 104 -1.01 5.59 -38.10
CA GLN A 104 -0.50 4.70 -37.06
C GLN A 104 -1.20 5.08 -35.77
N ARG A 105 -2.11 4.22 -35.31
CA ARG A 105 -2.77 4.38 -34.03
C ARG A 105 -1.63 4.25 -33.02
N GLN A 106 -1.12 5.39 -32.56
CA GLN A 106 -0.07 5.43 -31.56
C GLN A 106 -0.58 4.59 -30.39
N THR A 107 -0.03 3.39 -30.26
CA THR A 107 -0.34 2.51 -29.15
C THR A 107 0.02 3.29 -27.90
N PRO A 108 -0.92 3.51 -26.96
CA PRO A 108 -0.59 4.25 -25.75
C PRO A 108 0.60 3.54 -25.10
N LYS A 109 1.68 4.30 -24.87
CA LYS A 109 2.88 3.76 -24.20
C LYS A 109 2.43 3.24 -22.84
N SER A 110 2.71 1.97 -22.57
CA SER A 110 2.44 1.38 -21.26
C SER A 110 3.25 2.15 -20.20
N PRO A 111 2.69 2.48 -19.02
CA PRO A 111 3.41 3.17 -17.95
C PRO A 111 4.71 2.46 -17.55
N LEU A 112 4.79 1.14 -17.78
CA LEU A 112 5.97 0.32 -17.53
C LEU A 112 7.15 0.64 -18.46
N MET A 113 6.93 1.26 -19.62
CA MET A 113 7.99 1.64 -20.56
C MET A 113 8.82 2.84 -20.08
N GLU A 114 8.34 3.57 -19.07
CA GLU A 114 9.06 4.67 -18.44
C GLU A 114 9.99 4.19 -17.32
N GLU A 115 9.89 2.91 -16.95
CA GLU A 115 10.61 2.32 -15.82
C GLU A 115 11.85 1.57 -16.32
N ASN A 116 13.00 1.85 -15.70
CA ASN A 116 14.28 1.25 -16.10
C ASN A 116 14.68 0.07 -15.22
N TRP A 117 14.24 0.06 -13.97
CA TRP A 117 14.65 -0.92 -12.96
C TRP A 117 13.44 -1.57 -12.30
N ALA A 118 13.56 -2.85 -12.01
CA ALA A 118 12.58 -3.61 -11.27
C ALA A 118 13.25 -4.57 -10.29
N ARG A 119 12.53 -4.96 -9.24
CA ARG A 119 12.95 -5.94 -8.25
C ARG A 119 12.17 -7.23 -8.42
N VAL A 120 12.89 -8.33 -8.47
CA VAL A 120 12.33 -9.67 -8.58
C VAL A 120 11.63 -10.04 -7.28
N ILE A 121 10.42 -10.56 -7.39
CA ILE A 121 9.66 -11.12 -6.26
C ILE A 121 9.73 -12.64 -6.33
N ASP A 122 9.44 -13.20 -7.50
CA ASP A 122 9.40 -14.64 -7.72
C ASP A 122 9.83 -14.99 -9.14
N HIS A 123 10.41 -16.18 -9.28
CA HIS A 123 10.81 -16.75 -10.57
C HIS A 123 10.19 -18.14 -10.73
N ASP A 124 9.12 -18.21 -11.50
CA ASP A 124 8.44 -19.45 -11.84
C ASP A 124 9.21 -20.18 -12.96
N GLN A 125 10.02 -21.17 -12.57
CA GLN A 125 10.80 -21.98 -13.51
C GLN A 125 9.91 -22.83 -14.43
N THR A 126 8.68 -23.17 -14.02
CA THR A 126 7.78 -24.01 -14.83
C THR A 126 7.19 -23.23 -16.00
N LYS A 127 6.87 -21.96 -15.77
CA LYS A 127 6.37 -21.03 -16.81
C LYS A 127 7.47 -20.22 -17.49
N ASN A 128 8.71 -20.33 -16.97
CA ASN A 128 9.84 -19.49 -17.35
C ASN A 128 9.47 -18.01 -17.32
N GLU A 129 8.98 -17.57 -16.17
CA GLU A 129 8.43 -16.24 -15.97
C GLU A 129 8.88 -15.66 -14.64
N VAL A 130 9.25 -14.39 -14.67
CA VAL A 130 9.67 -13.63 -13.49
C VAL A 130 8.60 -12.60 -13.16
N ILE A 131 8.14 -12.61 -11.91
CA ILE A 131 7.26 -11.58 -11.38
C ILE A 131 8.11 -10.58 -10.63
N ALA A 132 7.97 -9.30 -10.99
CA ALA A 132 8.77 -8.23 -10.44
C ALA A 132 7.92 -6.98 -10.14
N VAL A 133 8.49 -6.06 -9.36
CA VAL A 133 7.92 -4.75 -9.05
C VAL A 133 8.87 -3.65 -9.54
N SER A 134 8.37 -2.65 -10.27
CA SER A 134 9.20 -1.54 -10.76
C SER A 134 9.63 -0.61 -9.62
N GLU A 135 10.84 -0.04 -9.69
CA GLU A 135 11.35 0.85 -8.61
C GLU A 135 10.73 2.25 -8.63
N GLY A 136 10.34 2.76 -9.80
CA GLY A 136 9.88 4.14 -9.96
C GLY A 136 8.46 4.37 -9.48
N LYS A 137 7.53 3.44 -9.74
CA LYS A 137 6.10 3.58 -9.38
C LYS A 137 5.52 2.37 -8.63
N LEU A 138 6.37 1.42 -8.22
CA LEU A 138 5.96 0.14 -7.62
C LEU A 138 4.89 -0.59 -8.45
N LEU A 139 5.07 -0.62 -9.78
CA LEU A 139 4.18 -1.32 -10.69
C LEU A 139 4.55 -2.80 -10.79
N LEU A 140 3.58 -3.68 -10.56
CA LEU A 140 3.78 -5.12 -10.75
C LEU A 140 3.85 -5.47 -12.24
N CYS A 141 4.89 -6.20 -12.62
CA CYS A 141 5.15 -6.62 -13.99
C CYS A 141 5.54 -8.09 -14.10
N ARG A 142 5.30 -8.62 -15.29
CA ARG A 142 5.63 -9.96 -15.74
C ARG A 142 6.77 -9.85 -16.75
N LEU A 143 7.85 -10.55 -16.49
CA LEU A 143 9.08 -10.49 -17.28
C LEU A 143 9.42 -11.88 -17.79
N LYS A 144 9.97 -11.94 -19.01
CA LYS A 144 10.51 -13.14 -19.60
C LYS A 144 12.03 -13.13 -19.40
N PRO A 145 12.62 -14.10 -18.68
CA PRO A 145 14.07 -14.19 -18.52
C PRO A 145 14.74 -14.68 -19.81
N LYS A 146 16.02 -14.37 -20.00
CA LYS A 146 16.81 -14.87 -21.13
C LYS A 146 17.01 -16.39 -21.05
N PRO A 147 17.11 -17.09 -22.20
CA PRO A 147 17.46 -18.51 -22.21
C PRO A 147 18.77 -18.75 -21.45
N GLN A 148 18.83 -19.77 -20.59
CA GLN A 148 20.00 -20.12 -19.75
C GLN A 148 20.30 -19.17 -18.58
N THR A 149 19.38 -18.28 -18.21
CA THR A 149 19.54 -17.47 -16.98
C THR A 149 19.43 -18.36 -15.74
N SER A 150 20.35 -18.20 -14.79
CA SER A 150 20.24 -18.84 -13.48
C SER A 150 18.97 -18.38 -12.75
N PRO A 151 18.46 -19.14 -11.77
CA PRO A 151 17.33 -18.69 -10.98
C PRO A 151 17.65 -17.34 -10.30
N LEU A 152 16.93 -16.30 -10.70
CA LEU A 152 17.03 -14.99 -10.06
C LEU A 152 16.55 -15.09 -8.62
N LEU A 153 17.32 -14.47 -7.72
CA LEU A 153 16.97 -14.39 -6.31
C LEU A 153 15.79 -13.44 -6.13
N THR A 154 14.90 -13.77 -5.20
CA THR A 154 13.94 -12.80 -4.65
C THR A 154 14.72 -11.59 -4.14
N THR A 155 14.16 -10.39 -4.32
CA THR A 155 14.77 -9.08 -4.04
C THR A 155 15.87 -8.63 -5.01
N ALA A 156 16.28 -9.46 -5.98
CA ALA A 156 17.31 -9.07 -6.96
C ALA A 156 16.83 -7.90 -7.83
N ARG A 157 17.72 -6.92 -8.04
CA ARG A 157 17.48 -5.78 -8.91
C ARG A 157 17.83 -6.14 -10.35
N VAL A 158 16.89 -5.95 -11.27
CA VAL A 158 17.04 -6.25 -12.69
C VAL A 158 16.72 -5.03 -13.55
N TYR A 159 17.46 -4.87 -14.64
CA TYR A 159 17.21 -3.82 -15.62
C TYR A 159 16.12 -4.26 -16.61
N ILE A 160 15.10 -3.43 -16.77
CA ILE A 160 13.94 -3.61 -17.67
C ILE A 160 13.77 -2.47 -18.68
N GLY A 161 14.68 -1.48 -18.66
CA GLY A 161 14.64 -0.31 -19.52
C GLY A 161 14.75 -0.64 -21.01
N THR A 162 14.62 0.36 -21.88
CA THR A 162 14.56 0.17 -23.34
C THR A 162 15.82 -0.42 -23.96
N ASP A 163 16.96 -0.29 -23.29
CA ASP A 163 18.26 -0.68 -23.84
C ASP A 163 18.50 -2.19 -23.67
N GLU A 164 18.32 -2.96 -24.74
CA GLU A 164 18.43 -4.42 -24.72
C GLU A 164 19.83 -4.91 -24.33
N GLU A 165 20.88 -4.13 -24.62
CA GLU A 165 22.27 -4.46 -24.29
C GLU A 165 22.53 -4.46 -22.78
N GLN A 166 21.84 -3.61 -22.01
CA GLN A 166 21.96 -3.53 -20.56
C GLN A 166 21.12 -4.59 -19.84
N ARG A 167 20.22 -5.28 -20.55
CA ARG A 167 19.40 -6.34 -19.95
C ARG A 167 20.21 -7.62 -19.84
N GLU A 168 20.89 -7.84 -18.72
CA GLU A 168 21.69 -9.06 -18.52
C GLU A 168 20.81 -10.31 -18.35
N HIS A 169 19.73 -10.20 -17.57
CA HIS A 169 18.91 -11.34 -17.16
C HIS A 169 17.54 -11.44 -17.85
N ILE A 170 17.03 -10.33 -18.38
CA ILE A 170 15.67 -10.22 -18.90
C ILE A 170 15.69 -10.14 -20.43
N ASP A 171 14.86 -10.96 -21.09
CA ASP A 171 14.67 -10.97 -22.55
C ASP A 171 13.68 -9.88 -22.95
N SER A 172 12.45 -9.98 -22.43
CA SER A 172 11.36 -9.07 -22.77
C SER A 172 10.37 -8.88 -21.62
N VAL A 173 9.70 -7.73 -21.64
CA VAL A 173 8.63 -7.41 -20.69
C VAL A 173 7.31 -7.93 -21.26
N LEU A 174 6.68 -8.90 -20.58
CA LEU A 174 5.42 -9.51 -21.01
C LEU A 174 4.22 -8.58 -20.78
N GLY A 175 4.26 -7.80 -19.70
CA GLY A 175 3.23 -6.80 -19.40
C GLY A 175 3.05 -6.52 -17.91
N MET A 176 2.09 -5.68 -17.58
CA MET A 176 1.70 -5.41 -16.19
C MET A 176 0.79 -6.51 -15.64
N THR A 177 0.86 -6.73 -14.33
CA THR A 177 -0.07 -7.61 -13.61
C THR A 177 -0.69 -6.90 -12.41
N ASN A 178 -1.75 -7.48 -11.86
CA ASN A 178 -2.41 -6.97 -10.66
C ASN A 178 -2.15 -7.93 -9.50
N LEU A 179 -2.21 -7.41 -8.28
CA LEU A 179 -2.05 -8.22 -7.07
C LEU A 179 -3.04 -9.40 -7.04
N GLY A 180 -4.29 -9.20 -7.47
CA GLY A 180 -5.30 -10.27 -7.54
C GLY A 180 -4.97 -11.44 -8.49
N ARG A 181 -3.99 -11.29 -9.40
CA ARG A 181 -3.62 -12.33 -10.39
C ARG A 181 -2.29 -13.01 -10.11
N VAL A 182 -1.55 -12.57 -9.10
CA VAL A 182 -0.30 -13.23 -8.68
C VAL A 182 -0.59 -14.35 -7.67
N ALA A 183 0.33 -15.31 -7.59
CA ALA A 183 0.23 -16.42 -6.65
C ALA A 183 0.36 -15.94 -5.19
N ASN A 184 -0.14 -16.73 -4.24
CA ASN A 184 -0.22 -16.33 -2.84
C ASN A 184 1.15 -16.13 -2.19
N HIS A 185 2.16 -16.93 -2.56
CA HIS A 185 3.53 -16.75 -2.06
C HIS A 185 4.12 -15.42 -2.52
N VAL A 186 3.92 -15.05 -3.79
CA VAL A 186 4.33 -13.74 -4.34
C VAL A 186 3.74 -12.58 -3.54
N LYS A 187 2.47 -12.68 -3.13
CA LYS A 187 1.83 -11.67 -2.28
C LYS A 187 2.45 -11.59 -0.89
N ALA A 188 2.85 -12.74 -0.33
CA ALA A 188 3.48 -12.81 0.98
C ALA A 188 4.91 -12.23 0.97
N ASP A 189 5.63 -12.39 -0.14
CA ASP A 189 7.01 -11.90 -0.30
C ASP A 189 7.08 -10.42 -0.68
N LEU A 190 6.01 -9.87 -1.29
CA LEU A 190 5.98 -8.48 -1.76
C LEU A 190 6.25 -7.44 -0.65
N PRO A 191 5.69 -7.51 0.58
CA PRO A 191 6.07 -6.62 1.68
C PRO A 191 7.57 -6.60 1.96
N LEU A 192 8.23 -7.76 1.93
CA LEU A 192 9.66 -7.88 2.20
C LEU A 192 10.49 -7.24 1.09
N VAL A 193 10.12 -7.47 -0.18
CA VAL A 193 10.81 -6.84 -1.33
C VAL A 193 10.71 -5.32 -1.28
N VAL A 194 9.53 -4.80 -0.93
CA VAL A 194 9.30 -3.35 -0.80
C VAL A 194 10.01 -2.78 0.42
N GLN A 195 10.07 -3.51 1.54
CA GLN A 195 10.83 -3.10 2.73
C GLN A 195 12.31 -2.93 2.40
N ILE A 196 12.94 -3.90 1.75
CA ILE A 196 14.35 -3.81 1.35
C ILE A 196 14.59 -2.62 0.41
N PHE A 197 13.66 -2.38 -0.53
CA PHE A 197 13.73 -1.20 -1.39
C PHE A 197 13.68 0.12 -0.60
N ILE A 198 12.86 0.19 0.46
CA ILE A 198 12.76 1.35 1.33
C ILE A 198 14.06 1.53 2.14
N GLU A 199 14.61 0.45 2.69
CA GLU A 199 15.84 0.47 3.47
C GLU A 199 17.06 0.88 2.64
N GLU A 200 17.17 0.40 1.40
CA GLU A 200 18.24 0.81 0.48
C GLU A 200 18.16 2.29 0.09
N ASN A 201 16.97 2.90 0.17
CA ASN A 201 16.73 4.30 -0.16
C ASN A 201 16.30 5.11 1.08
N GLU A 202 16.77 4.71 2.27
CA GLU A 202 16.27 5.24 3.55
C GLU A 202 16.28 6.76 3.63
N HIS A 203 17.33 7.40 3.13
CA HIS A 203 17.53 8.84 3.20
C HIS A 203 16.41 9.62 2.48
N HIS A 204 15.91 9.09 1.36
CA HIS A 204 14.78 9.68 0.63
C HIS A 204 13.49 9.61 1.45
N PHE A 205 13.18 8.46 2.06
CA PHE A 205 11.95 8.30 2.82
C PHE A 205 11.96 9.07 4.14
N ILE A 206 13.12 9.18 4.78
CA ILE A 206 13.30 10.00 5.98
C ILE A 206 13.04 11.47 5.66
N SER A 207 13.69 11.99 4.62
CA SER A 207 13.57 13.40 4.24
C SER A 207 12.20 13.74 3.66
N ALA A 208 11.64 12.89 2.79
CA ALA A 208 10.38 13.16 2.12
C ALA A 208 9.13 12.90 2.98
N PHE A 209 9.18 11.92 3.90
CA PHE A 209 8.04 11.56 4.74
C PHE A 209 8.28 11.87 6.21
N PHE A 210 9.26 11.24 6.86
CA PHE A 210 9.32 11.27 8.34
C PHE A 210 9.66 12.65 8.92
N ASN A 211 10.56 13.39 8.28
CA ASN A 211 10.95 14.72 8.73
C ASN A 211 9.95 15.82 8.32
N VAL A 212 9.20 15.61 7.23
CA VAL A 212 8.22 16.59 6.70
C VAL A 212 6.79 16.33 7.18
N ALA A 213 6.50 15.12 7.69
CA ALA A 213 5.17 14.72 8.13
C ALA A 213 4.55 15.71 9.12
N GLY A 214 3.32 16.14 8.87
CA GLY A 214 2.60 17.05 9.75
C GLY A 214 1.17 16.59 10.01
N ASN A 215 0.41 17.44 10.70
CA ASN A 215 -1.02 17.27 10.88
C ASN A 215 -1.73 17.41 9.53
N MET A 216 -2.42 16.36 9.10
CA MET A 216 -3.28 16.41 7.91
C MET A 216 -4.61 17.08 8.20
N SER A 217 -5.12 16.88 9.42
CA SER A 217 -6.30 17.55 9.93
C SER A 217 -6.10 17.89 11.41
N LEU A 218 -7.07 18.59 12.00
CA LEU A 218 -7.06 18.90 13.43
C LEU A 218 -6.96 17.65 14.32
N LYS A 219 -7.43 16.50 13.83
CA LYS A 219 -7.51 15.25 14.61
C LYS A 219 -6.56 14.15 14.14
N GLN A 220 -5.87 14.33 13.01
CA GLN A 220 -5.11 13.26 12.37
C GLN A 220 -3.72 13.74 11.94
N HIS A 221 -2.70 13.04 12.40
CA HIS A 221 -1.32 13.21 11.96
C HIS A 221 -0.99 12.30 10.77
N ALA A 222 -0.07 12.73 9.88
CA ALA A 222 0.33 11.93 8.72
C ALA A 222 0.93 10.56 9.07
N PHE A 223 1.58 10.43 10.24
CA PHE A 223 2.07 9.13 10.73
C PHE A 223 0.98 8.10 10.96
N GLU A 224 -0.26 8.51 11.19
CA GLU A 224 -1.40 7.60 11.34
C GLU A 224 -1.80 6.93 10.01
N LEU A 225 -1.23 7.36 8.88
CA LEU A 225 -1.40 6.67 7.60
C LEU A 225 -0.65 5.33 7.55
N LEU A 226 0.38 5.16 8.39
CA LEU A 226 1.15 3.94 8.45
C LEU A 226 0.33 2.81 9.08
N SER A 227 0.35 1.64 8.44
CA SER A 227 -0.43 0.48 8.86
C SER A 227 0.01 -0.03 10.23
N GLY A 228 -0.77 0.25 11.29
CA GLY A 228 -0.43 -0.15 12.66
C GLY A 228 0.05 0.99 13.57
N VAL A 229 0.09 2.23 13.05
CA VAL A 229 0.34 3.43 13.85
C VAL A 229 -0.98 4.13 14.15
N GLY A 230 -1.39 4.11 15.41
CA GLY A 230 -2.53 4.93 15.89
C GLY A 230 -2.07 6.26 16.48
N ASN A 231 -3.02 7.12 16.84
CA ASN A 231 -2.79 8.45 17.41
C ASN A 231 -1.71 8.47 18.52
N LYS A 232 -1.77 7.56 19.50
CA LYS A 232 -0.77 7.51 20.60
C LYS A 232 0.66 7.30 20.08
N LYS A 233 0.85 6.38 19.13
CA LYS A 233 2.18 6.13 18.53
C LYS A 233 2.59 7.29 17.62
N ALA A 234 1.66 7.85 16.86
CA ALA A 234 1.94 9.02 16.02
C ALA A 234 2.44 10.21 16.86
N MET A 235 1.82 10.49 18.01
CA MET A 235 2.27 11.53 18.93
C MET A 235 3.66 11.22 19.50
N GLN A 236 3.92 9.97 19.89
CA GLN A 236 5.26 9.55 20.32
C GLN A 236 6.31 9.79 19.22
N MET A 237 5.99 9.49 17.95
CA MET A 237 6.89 9.74 16.83
C MET A 237 7.14 11.24 16.61
N VAL A 238 6.12 12.08 16.80
CA VAL A 238 6.25 13.55 16.71
C VAL A 238 7.17 14.07 17.82
N GLU A 239 7.00 13.57 19.05
CA GLU A 239 7.84 13.91 20.19
C GLU A 239 9.29 13.46 19.97
N ALA A 240 9.49 12.23 19.50
CA ALA A 240 10.81 11.67 19.21
C ALA A 240 11.54 12.41 18.08
N ARG A 241 10.81 12.88 17.06
CA ARG A 241 11.38 13.68 15.97
C ARG A 241 11.96 15.01 16.47
N GLY A 242 11.24 15.67 17.38
CA GLY A 242 11.58 17.00 17.88
C GLY A 242 11.86 18.00 16.75
N SER A 243 12.85 18.87 16.97
CA SER A 243 13.32 19.85 15.97
C SER A 243 14.46 19.34 15.11
N SER A 244 15.18 18.31 15.55
CA SER A 244 16.36 17.76 14.86
C SER A 244 15.99 16.83 13.71
N GLY A 245 14.81 16.20 13.75
CA GLY A 245 14.45 15.17 12.78
C GLY A 245 15.11 13.82 13.10
N PHE A 246 14.88 12.85 12.21
CA PHE A 246 15.57 11.57 12.19
C PHE A 246 16.70 11.59 11.17
N GLU A 247 17.82 10.95 11.49
CA GLU A 247 18.99 10.81 10.60
C GLU A 247 18.95 9.53 9.77
N SER A 248 18.48 8.42 10.36
CA SER A 248 18.38 7.09 9.74
C SER A 248 17.08 6.39 10.13
N LEU A 249 16.69 5.35 9.36
CA LEU A 249 15.53 4.53 9.73
C LEU A 249 15.82 3.74 11.01
N ALA A 250 17.08 3.36 11.24
CA ALA A 250 17.51 2.71 12.47
C ALA A 250 17.27 3.60 13.71
N ALA A 251 17.66 4.87 13.64
CA ALA A 251 17.45 5.83 14.74
C ALA A 251 15.95 6.03 15.04
N LEU A 252 15.12 6.11 14.00
CA LEU A 252 13.67 6.17 14.13
C LEU A 252 13.10 4.91 14.80
N ASN A 253 13.54 3.74 14.35
CA ASN A 253 13.10 2.44 14.86
C ASN A 253 13.43 2.29 16.35
N GLU A 254 14.65 2.66 16.75
CA GLU A 254 15.09 2.64 18.15
C GLU A 254 14.31 3.64 19.02
N ALA A 255 14.13 4.88 18.55
CA ALA A 255 13.46 5.92 19.33
C ALA A 255 11.97 5.63 19.57
N CYS A 256 11.30 5.01 18.60
CA CYS A 256 9.85 4.78 18.65
C CYS A 256 9.47 3.32 18.93
N ASN A 257 10.45 2.39 18.97
CA ASN A 257 10.23 0.95 19.03
C ASN A 257 9.24 0.45 17.97
N ILE A 258 9.55 0.80 16.71
CA ILE A 258 8.77 0.45 15.52
C ILE A 258 9.68 -0.09 14.43
N ASP A 259 9.11 -0.75 13.43
CA ASP A 259 9.78 -1.04 12.17
C ASP A 259 9.19 -0.13 11.08
N ALA A 260 9.80 1.03 10.87
CA ALA A 260 9.32 2.03 9.93
C ALA A 260 9.34 1.52 8.47
N GLY A 261 10.31 0.69 8.10
CA GLY A 261 10.41 0.10 6.76
C GLY A 261 9.25 -0.84 6.49
N GLU A 262 8.98 -1.76 7.42
CA GLU A 262 7.87 -2.71 7.32
C GLU A 262 6.50 -2.00 7.32
N LEU A 263 6.31 -1.01 8.20
CA LEU A 263 5.06 -0.25 8.30
C LEU A 263 4.74 0.51 7.01
N LEU A 264 5.76 1.13 6.40
CA LEU A 264 5.62 1.85 5.14
C LEU A 264 5.37 0.87 3.97
N ALA A 265 6.08 -0.26 3.93
CA ALA A 265 5.87 -1.31 2.94
C ALA A 265 4.44 -1.87 2.97
N LYS A 266 3.91 -2.16 4.16
CA LYS A 266 2.52 -2.59 4.35
C LYS A 266 1.52 -1.54 3.87
N ARG A 267 1.81 -0.25 4.11
CA ARG A 267 0.95 0.85 3.63
C ARG A 267 0.96 0.92 2.10
N PHE A 268 2.13 0.87 1.48
CA PHE A 268 2.24 0.83 0.01
C PHE A 268 1.49 -0.36 -0.59
N LEU A 269 1.60 -1.55 0.00
CA LEU A 269 0.85 -2.71 -0.47
C LEU A 269 -0.67 -2.48 -0.41
N SER A 270 -1.16 -1.90 0.68
CA SER A 270 -2.58 -1.57 0.85
C SER A 270 -3.04 -0.58 -0.23
N GLU A 271 -2.22 0.42 -0.58
CA GLU A 271 -2.51 1.40 -1.63
C GLU A 271 -2.42 0.82 -3.06
N ILE A 272 -1.62 -0.23 -3.27
CA ILE A 272 -1.57 -0.98 -4.54
C ILE A 272 -2.84 -1.82 -4.71
N GLU A 273 -3.31 -2.44 -3.63
CA GLU A 273 -4.53 -3.26 -3.63
C GLU A 273 -5.79 -2.40 -3.79
N ASP A 274 -5.92 -1.33 -3.02
CA ASP A 274 -7.05 -0.40 -3.10
C ASP A 274 -6.60 1.02 -3.50
N ARG A 275 -6.98 1.39 -4.72
CA ARG A 275 -6.69 2.72 -5.31
C ARG A 275 -7.54 3.83 -4.71
N ASN A 276 -8.60 3.51 -3.97
CA ASN A 276 -9.49 4.51 -3.36
C ASN A 276 -8.94 5.05 -2.04
N ILE A 277 -7.92 4.40 -1.48
CA ILE A 277 -7.26 4.85 -0.26
C ILE A 277 -6.63 6.22 -0.53
N GLN A 278 -7.03 7.22 0.25
CA GLN A 278 -6.48 8.57 0.21
C GLN A 278 -6.04 9.00 1.61
N PRO A 279 -4.97 9.79 1.72
CA PRO A 279 -4.00 10.14 0.67
C PRO A 279 -3.14 8.94 0.26
N ARG A 280 -2.59 9.00 -0.96
CA ARG A 280 -1.69 7.98 -1.51
C ARG A 280 -0.24 8.38 -1.29
N LEU A 281 0.44 7.67 -0.39
CA LEU A 281 1.85 7.87 -0.13
C LEU A 281 2.70 7.42 -1.32
N LEU A 282 2.25 6.44 -2.10
CA LEU A 282 2.93 6.02 -3.33
C LEU A 282 3.16 7.18 -4.29
N ASP A 283 2.11 7.97 -4.57
CA ASP A 283 2.18 9.07 -5.53
C ASP A 283 2.95 10.28 -4.99
N LEU A 284 3.08 10.39 -3.66
CA LEU A 284 3.84 11.45 -2.98
C LEU A 284 5.33 11.13 -2.90
N LEU A 285 5.66 9.89 -2.56
CA LEU A 285 7.02 9.47 -2.20
C LEU A 285 7.78 8.86 -3.37
N LEU A 286 7.12 8.56 -4.49
CA LEU A 286 7.75 7.96 -5.66
C LEU A 286 7.62 8.88 -6.90
N PRO A 287 8.58 8.85 -7.83
CA PRO A 287 9.81 8.06 -7.82
C PRO A 287 10.83 8.58 -6.79
N VAL A 288 11.69 7.68 -6.31
CA VAL A 288 12.85 8.05 -5.48
C VAL A 288 13.75 8.94 -6.32
N LYS A 289 13.91 10.19 -5.89
CA LYS A 289 14.83 11.13 -6.53
C LYS A 289 16.20 10.92 -5.91
N ALA A 290 17.14 10.46 -6.74
CA ALA A 290 18.55 10.39 -6.37
C ALA A 290 19.14 11.79 -6.16
#